data_AF-A0A8T0R9F4-F1
#
_entry.id   AF-A0A8T0R9F4-F1
#
_cell.length_a   1.000
_cell.length_b   1.000
_cell.length_c   1.000
_cell.angle_alpha   90.00
_cell.angle_beta   90.00
_cell.angle_gamma   90.00
#
_symmetry.space_group_name_H-M   'P 1'
#
loop_
_entity.id
_entity.type
_entity.pdbx_description
1 polymer ?
#
loop_
_entity_poly.entity_id
_entity_poly.type
_entity_poly.pdbx_seq_one_letter_code
_entity_poly.pdbx_strand_id
1 'polypeptide(L)'
;MVAALALFSLVLRLMIFAVRAAGAARDDDGASFTACQAAAGVRDVTTRGSPGYGAALGASIQNLRFAGAGAPKPAAVVAPASLEELRAAVRCARAAGLVVRLRSGGHSYEGLSYTTEDRSAFAVVDLAALDRVRVDAAASHTAWVEAGATLGQGYHAVAAASPALAFSAGSCPTVGSGGHIAGGGFGLLSRKYGLAGDNVVDAVLVDAEGRVLDRAAMGEDVFWAIRGGGGGAWGAVYAWRVQLRPVPARVTDSPRSSSTARAPPRRWLGSSPRGSTPRRGGPTSSTSRRLSVPACRSPTGPAPSPSRSKGSTSGPLTKPYKYGRQGSPRSGYRI
;
A
#
# COMPACT_ATOMS: atom_id res chain seq x y z
N MET A 1 8.79 -41.77 -40.39
CA MET A 1 9.40 -40.88 -39.35
C MET A 1 9.37 -39.40 -39.72
N VAL A 2 9.78 -39.01 -40.94
CA VAL A 2 9.86 -37.60 -41.37
C VAL A 2 8.50 -36.86 -41.37
N ALA A 3 7.43 -37.50 -41.83
CA ALA A 3 6.10 -36.90 -41.87
C ALA A 3 5.50 -36.58 -40.49
N ALA A 4 5.76 -37.42 -39.48
CA ALA A 4 5.27 -37.23 -38.12
C ALA A 4 5.95 -36.03 -37.41
N LEU A 5 7.25 -35.82 -37.67
CA LEU A 5 8.01 -34.68 -37.16
C LEU A 5 7.55 -33.35 -37.78
N ALA A 6 7.17 -33.35 -39.07
CA ALA A 6 6.63 -32.18 -39.74
C ALA A 6 5.26 -31.78 -39.18
N LEU A 7 4.38 -32.76 -38.91
CA LEU A 7 3.06 -32.51 -38.32
C LEU A 7 3.17 -31.98 -36.88
N PHE A 8 4.08 -32.55 -36.08
CA PHE A 8 4.34 -32.05 -34.72
C PHE A 8 4.90 -30.62 -34.71
N SER A 9 5.80 -30.30 -35.65
CA SER A 9 6.33 -28.94 -35.81
C SER A 9 5.25 -27.94 -36.23
N LEU A 10 4.34 -28.34 -37.13
CA LEU A 10 3.21 -27.51 -37.56
C LEU A 10 2.21 -27.25 -36.42
N VAL A 11 1.86 -28.28 -35.65
CA VAL A 11 0.98 -28.16 -34.48
C VAL A 11 1.61 -27.29 -33.41
N LEU A 12 2.92 -27.45 -33.14
CA LEU A 12 3.64 -26.61 -32.19
C LEU A 12 3.69 -25.14 -32.66
N ARG A 13 3.90 -24.89 -33.96
CA ARG A 13 3.86 -23.53 -34.54
C ARG A 13 2.46 -22.93 -34.48
N LEU A 14 1.42 -23.70 -34.75
CA LEU A 14 0.01 -23.29 -34.62
C LEU A 14 -0.35 -22.97 -33.17
N MET A 15 0.10 -23.79 -32.22
CA MET A 15 -0.08 -23.54 -30.78
C MET A 15 0.68 -22.29 -30.32
N ILE A 16 1.93 -22.10 -30.76
CA ILE A 16 2.71 -20.88 -30.46
C ILE A 16 2.05 -19.65 -31.10
N PHE A 17 1.48 -19.77 -32.31
CA PHE A 17 0.77 -18.69 -32.98
C PHE A 17 -0.57 -18.38 -32.29
N ALA A 18 -1.31 -19.38 -31.84
CA ALA A 18 -2.54 -19.22 -31.06
C ALA A 18 -2.27 -18.59 -29.69
N VAL A 19 -1.19 -18.99 -29.00
CA VAL A 19 -0.75 -18.37 -27.73
C VAL A 19 -0.28 -16.93 -27.97
N ARG A 20 0.37 -16.64 -29.10
CA ARG A 20 0.72 -15.26 -29.49
C ARG A 20 -0.48 -14.42 -29.91
N ALA A 21 -1.51 -15.01 -30.52
CA ALA A 21 -2.76 -14.32 -30.87
C ALA A 21 -3.63 -14.07 -29.64
N ALA A 22 -3.59 -14.96 -28.64
CA ALA A 22 -4.21 -14.75 -27.33
C ALA A 22 -3.42 -13.75 -26.45
N GLY A 23 -2.10 -13.63 -26.67
CA GLY A 23 -1.22 -12.68 -26.00
C GLY A 23 -0.97 -11.37 -26.76
N ALA A 24 -1.54 -11.22 -27.96
CA ALA A 24 -1.63 -9.94 -28.62
C ALA A 24 -2.68 -9.16 -27.84
N ALA A 25 -2.20 -8.31 -26.93
CA ALA A 25 -2.99 -7.25 -26.35
C ALA A 25 -3.78 -6.61 -27.49
N ARG A 26 -5.09 -6.84 -27.50
CA ARG A 26 -5.98 -5.95 -28.24
C ARG A 26 -5.71 -4.58 -27.65
N ASP A 27 -5.25 -3.65 -28.48
CA ASP A 27 -5.43 -2.21 -28.27
C ASP A 27 -6.95 -1.96 -28.17
N ASP A 28 -7.51 -2.30 -27.01
CA ASP A 28 -8.86 -1.95 -26.57
C ASP A 28 -8.72 -1.14 -25.25
N ASP A 29 -7.72 -0.27 -25.25
CA ASP A 29 -7.68 1.15 -24.86
C ASP A 29 -8.47 1.64 -23.65
N GLY A 30 -8.82 0.83 -22.66
CA GLY A 30 -9.57 1.31 -21.49
C GLY A 30 -10.94 1.94 -21.81
N ALA A 31 -11.36 1.95 -23.07
CA ALA A 31 -12.67 2.41 -23.54
C ALA A 31 -13.76 1.43 -23.09
N SER A 32 -13.51 0.12 -23.26
CA SER A 32 -14.35 -0.95 -22.71
C SER A 32 -14.45 -0.88 -21.17
N PHE A 33 -13.33 -0.61 -20.48
CA PHE A 33 -13.31 -0.42 -19.03
C PHE A 33 -14.13 0.80 -18.59
N THR A 34 -13.90 1.96 -19.21
CA THR A 34 -14.60 3.20 -18.86
C THR A 34 -16.09 3.12 -19.19
N ALA A 35 -16.45 2.47 -20.30
CA ALA A 35 -17.84 2.20 -20.66
C ALA A 35 -18.53 1.28 -19.65
N CYS A 36 -17.86 0.21 -19.20
CA CYS A 36 -18.36 -0.66 -18.14
C CYS A 36 -18.59 0.11 -16.83
N GLN A 37 -17.63 0.95 -16.45
CA GLN A 37 -17.72 1.78 -15.25
C GLN A 37 -18.88 2.78 -15.32
N ALA A 38 -19.04 3.46 -16.46
CA ALA A 38 -20.15 4.39 -16.69
C ALA A 38 -21.51 3.68 -16.66
N ALA A 39 -21.62 2.50 -17.30
CA ALA A 39 -22.83 1.68 -17.26
C ALA A 39 -23.17 1.18 -15.85
N ALA A 40 -22.15 0.95 -15.02
CA ALA A 40 -22.32 0.57 -13.62
C ALA A 40 -22.50 1.77 -12.67
N GLY A 41 -22.50 3.01 -13.18
CA GLY A 41 -22.73 4.22 -12.39
C GLY A 41 -21.52 4.69 -11.57
N VAL A 42 -20.30 4.23 -11.87
CA VAL A 42 -19.07 4.71 -11.21
C VAL A 42 -18.70 6.07 -11.79
N ARG A 43 -18.72 7.10 -10.96
CA ARG A 43 -18.61 8.50 -11.40
C ARG A 43 -17.18 9.01 -11.50
N ASP A 44 -16.32 8.65 -10.56
CA ASP A 44 -14.94 9.17 -10.50
C ASP A 44 -13.97 8.19 -11.16
N VAL A 45 -13.84 8.34 -12.49
CA VAL A 45 -12.93 7.56 -13.33
C VAL A 45 -12.09 8.53 -14.15
N THR A 46 -10.77 8.40 -14.06
CA THR A 46 -9.82 9.16 -14.88
C THR A 46 -8.93 8.20 -15.66
N THR A 47 -8.75 8.45 -16.96
CA THR A 47 -7.87 7.68 -17.83
C THR A 47 -6.64 8.51 -18.20
N ARG A 48 -5.59 7.91 -18.78
CA ARG A 48 -4.35 8.65 -19.12
C ARG A 48 -4.55 9.91 -19.98
N GLY A 49 -5.60 9.95 -20.80
CA GLY A 49 -5.94 11.11 -21.63
C GLY A 49 -6.76 12.19 -20.90
N SER A 50 -7.30 11.90 -19.72
CA SER A 50 -8.11 12.84 -18.95
C SER A 50 -7.24 13.95 -18.32
N PRO A 51 -7.66 15.22 -18.34
CA PRO A 51 -6.93 16.33 -17.71
C PRO A 51 -6.61 16.12 -16.21
N GLY A 52 -7.50 15.43 -15.48
CA GLY A 52 -7.36 15.15 -14.05
C GLY A 52 -6.47 13.96 -13.68
N TYR A 53 -5.97 13.19 -14.66
CA TYR A 53 -5.27 11.93 -14.40
C TYR A 53 -4.01 12.09 -13.54
N GLY A 54 -3.20 13.12 -13.81
CA GLY A 54 -1.99 13.38 -13.05
C GLY A 54 -2.29 13.71 -11.58
N ALA A 55 -3.36 14.46 -11.33
CA ALA A 55 -3.81 14.79 -9.97
C ALA A 55 -4.36 13.55 -9.25
N ALA A 56 -5.23 12.78 -9.91
CA ALA A 56 -5.80 11.54 -9.34
C ALA A 56 -4.70 10.52 -9.00
N LEU A 57 -3.76 10.28 -9.92
CA LEU A 57 -2.64 9.37 -9.65
C LEU A 57 -1.69 9.93 -8.58
N GLY A 58 -1.43 11.23 -8.56
CA GLY A 58 -0.49 11.87 -7.65
C GLY A 58 -0.99 12.06 -6.22
N ALA A 59 -2.31 12.02 -5.99
CA ALA A 59 -2.96 12.45 -4.75
C ALA A 59 -2.35 11.86 -3.46
N SER A 60 -2.01 10.57 -3.46
CA SER A 60 -1.53 9.86 -2.28
C SER A 60 -0.18 9.15 -2.48
N ILE A 61 0.62 9.53 -3.48
CA ILE A 61 1.98 8.97 -3.66
C ILE A 61 2.90 9.48 -2.56
N GLN A 62 3.32 8.58 -1.66
CA GLN A 62 4.21 8.91 -0.55
C GLN A 62 5.69 8.72 -0.89
N ASN A 63 6.01 7.78 -1.77
CA ASN A 63 7.38 7.55 -2.23
C ASN A 63 7.59 8.03 -3.66
N LEU A 64 8.22 9.20 -3.79
CA LEU A 64 8.45 9.88 -5.07
C LEU A 64 9.38 9.15 -6.04
N ARG A 65 10.14 8.14 -5.58
CA ARG A 65 10.91 7.24 -6.47
C ARG A 65 10.01 6.60 -7.53
N PHE A 66 8.74 6.38 -7.18
CA PHE A 66 7.73 5.77 -8.05
C PHE A 66 6.80 6.78 -8.73
N ALA A 67 7.00 8.08 -8.51
CA ALA A 67 6.24 9.13 -9.17
C ALA A 67 6.77 9.48 -10.57
N GLY A 68 8.06 9.21 -10.83
CA GLY A 68 8.76 9.64 -12.05
C GLY A 68 8.21 9.06 -13.37
N ALA A 69 8.67 9.62 -14.49
CA ALA A 69 8.24 9.24 -15.84
C ALA A 69 8.60 7.80 -16.23
N GLY A 70 9.64 7.22 -15.63
CA GLY A 70 10.06 5.84 -15.89
C GLY A 70 9.24 4.77 -15.17
N ALA A 71 8.37 5.15 -14.21
CA ALA A 71 7.53 4.20 -13.48
C ALA A 71 6.28 3.84 -14.32
N PRO A 72 5.93 2.55 -14.45
CA PRO A 72 4.70 2.14 -15.13
C PRO A 72 3.47 2.82 -14.52
N LYS A 73 2.60 3.32 -15.40
CA LYS A 73 1.43 4.11 -15.04
C LYS A 73 0.15 3.29 -15.27
N PRO A 74 -0.90 3.42 -14.44
CA PRO A 74 -2.14 2.71 -14.69
C PRO A 74 -2.80 3.15 -16.00
N ALA A 75 -3.69 2.31 -16.55
CA ALA A 75 -4.57 2.70 -17.64
C ALA A 75 -5.63 3.71 -17.15
N ALA A 76 -6.12 3.51 -15.91
CA ALA A 76 -7.10 4.35 -15.27
C ALA A 76 -6.93 4.40 -13.74
N VAL A 77 -7.38 5.49 -13.13
CA VAL A 77 -7.59 5.62 -11.69
C VAL A 77 -9.10 5.75 -11.46
N VAL A 78 -9.63 4.91 -10.59
CA VAL A 78 -11.05 4.89 -10.20
C VAL A 78 -11.15 5.18 -8.71
N ALA A 79 -11.97 6.14 -8.31
CA ALA A 79 -12.23 6.44 -6.90
C ALA A 79 -13.69 6.11 -6.53
N PRO A 80 -13.99 4.85 -6.12
CA PRO A 80 -15.34 4.49 -5.72
C PRO A 80 -15.76 5.23 -4.44
N ALA A 81 -16.99 5.76 -4.42
CA ALA A 81 -17.59 6.44 -3.27
C ALA A 81 -18.59 5.54 -2.49
N SER A 82 -18.79 4.30 -2.92
CA SER A 82 -19.66 3.33 -2.25
C SER A 82 -19.17 1.89 -2.44
N LEU A 83 -19.74 0.96 -1.66
CA LEU A 83 -19.50 -0.47 -1.83
C LEU A 83 -19.89 -0.95 -3.23
N GLU A 84 -21.01 -0.47 -3.78
CA GLU A 84 -21.44 -0.86 -5.13
C GLU A 84 -20.49 -0.34 -6.21
N GLU A 85 -20.01 0.91 -6.08
CA GLU A 85 -19.00 1.44 -6.99
C GLU A 85 -17.66 0.67 -6.90
N LEU A 86 -17.27 0.21 -5.70
CA LEU A 86 -16.08 -0.63 -5.50
C LEU A 86 -16.24 -1.99 -6.19
N ARG A 87 -17.39 -2.65 -6.01
CA ARG A 87 -17.71 -3.92 -6.69
C ARG A 87 -17.69 -3.78 -8.20
N ALA A 88 -18.30 -2.72 -8.72
CA ALA A 88 -18.30 -2.40 -10.14
C ALA A 88 -16.86 -2.22 -10.66
N ALA A 89 -16.04 -1.45 -9.95
CA ALA A 89 -14.63 -1.22 -10.32
C ALA A 89 -13.84 -2.52 -10.45
N VAL A 90 -13.98 -3.44 -9.48
CA VAL A 90 -13.32 -4.76 -9.52
C VAL A 90 -13.82 -5.60 -10.69
N ARG A 91 -15.15 -5.69 -10.88
CA ARG A 91 -15.77 -6.47 -11.96
C ARG A 91 -15.38 -5.95 -13.35
N CYS A 92 -15.45 -4.64 -13.55
CA CYS A 92 -15.10 -4.02 -14.83
C CYS A 92 -13.60 -4.14 -15.12
N ALA A 93 -12.72 -4.00 -14.12
CA ALA A 93 -11.29 -4.20 -14.32
C ALA A 93 -10.97 -5.63 -14.74
N ARG A 94 -11.60 -6.62 -14.09
CA ARG A 94 -11.49 -8.03 -14.46
C ARG A 94 -11.99 -8.30 -15.89
N ALA A 95 -13.16 -7.76 -16.24
CA ALA A 95 -13.73 -7.91 -17.59
C ALA A 95 -12.84 -7.28 -18.68
N ALA A 96 -12.13 -6.21 -18.35
CA ALA A 96 -11.17 -5.55 -19.23
C ALA A 96 -9.75 -6.17 -19.21
N GLY A 97 -9.54 -7.25 -18.45
CA GLY A 97 -8.22 -7.89 -18.33
C GLY A 97 -7.16 -7.03 -17.63
N LEU A 98 -7.58 -6.04 -16.83
CA LEU A 98 -6.69 -5.14 -16.09
C LEU A 98 -6.41 -5.72 -14.70
N VAL A 99 -5.13 -5.73 -14.31
CA VAL A 99 -4.75 -6.02 -12.93
C VAL A 99 -5.27 -4.90 -12.03
N VAL A 100 -5.93 -5.25 -10.92
CA VAL A 100 -6.40 -4.27 -9.94
C VAL A 100 -5.28 -3.99 -8.93
N ARG A 101 -4.93 -2.71 -8.77
CA ARG A 101 -4.09 -2.24 -7.66
C ARG A 101 -4.94 -1.39 -6.72
N LEU A 102 -5.11 -1.89 -5.50
CA LEU A 102 -5.86 -1.18 -4.47
C LEU A 102 -4.97 -0.16 -3.78
N ARG A 103 -5.48 1.06 -3.64
CA ARG A 103 -4.80 2.14 -2.94
C ARG A 103 -5.70 2.72 -1.86
N SER A 104 -5.25 2.62 -0.61
CA SER A 104 -5.79 3.42 0.50
C SER A 104 -4.95 4.71 0.62
N GLY A 105 -4.16 4.87 1.68
CA GLY A 105 -3.30 6.06 1.87
C GLY A 105 -2.01 6.10 1.05
N GLY A 106 -1.76 5.14 0.14
CA GLY A 106 -0.60 5.15 -0.77
C GLY A 106 0.78 5.02 -0.11
N HIS A 107 0.86 4.45 1.10
CA HIS A 107 2.11 4.25 1.87
C HIS A 107 2.86 2.95 1.53
N SER A 108 2.56 2.28 0.41
CA SER A 108 3.36 1.14 -0.04
C SER A 108 4.80 1.59 -0.31
N TYR A 109 5.77 1.00 0.39
CA TYR A 109 7.17 1.44 0.31
C TYR A 109 7.77 1.28 -1.09
N GLU A 110 7.34 0.24 -1.80
CA GLU A 110 7.70 -0.05 -3.20
C GLU A 110 6.64 0.47 -4.19
N GLY A 111 5.68 1.28 -3.74
CA GLY A 111 4.65 1.87 -4.58
C GLY A 111 3.67 0.88 -5.21
N LEU A 112 3.62 -0.37 -4.74
CA LEU A 112 2.84 -1.47 -5.35
C LEU A 112 1.32 -1.24 -5.37
N SER A 113 0.83 -0.24 -4.64
CA SER A 113 -0.56 0.22 -4.72
C SER A 113 -0.86 1.11 -5.93
N TYR A 114 0.15 1.59 -6.66
CA TYR A 114 -0.03 2.54 -7.77
C TYR A 114 1.00 2.39 -8.91
N THR A 115 1.88 1.39 -8.83
CA THR A 115 2.79 1.01 -9.92
C THR A 115 3.04 -0.50 -9.91
N THR A 116 3.72 -1.02 -10.93
CA THR A 116 4.07 -2.43 -11.08
C THR A 116 5.46 -2.57 -11.68
N GLU A 117 6.15 -3.67 -11.40
CA GLU A 117 7.48 -3.96 -11.96
C GLU A 117 7.41 -4.70 -13.30
N ASP A 118 6.41 -5.58 -13.45
CA ASP A 118 6.23 -6.48 -14.60
C ASP A 118 5.62 -5.79 -15.84
N ARG A 119 5.31 -4.49 -15.72
CA ARG A 119 4.65 -3.68 -16.75
C ARG A 119 3.30 -4.24 -17.24
N SER A 120 2.63 -5.07 -16.46
CA SER A 120 1.26 -5.51 -16.73
C SER A 120 0.33 -4.32 -16.91
N ALA A 121 -0.69 -4.40 -17.76
CA ALA A 121 -1.75 -3.40 -17.80
C ALA A 121 -2.57 -3.46 -16.49
N PHE A 122 -2.76 -2.31 -15.84
CA PHE A 122 -3.40 -2.25 -14.52
C PHE A 122 -4.27 -1.01 -14.35
N ALA A 123 -5.26 -1.09 -13.47
CA ALA A 123 -6.04 0.04 -12.98
C ALA A 123 -5.76 0.24 -11.49
N VAL A 124 -5.72 1.49 -11.05
CA VAL A 124 -5.71 1.81 -9.63
C VAL A 124 -7.15 2.02 -9.18
N VAL A 125 -7.56 1.28 -8.14
CA VAL A 125 -8.81 1.53 -7.42
C VAL A 125 -8.44 2.23 -6.11
N ASP A 126 -8.70 3.54 -6.08
CA ASP A 126 -8.38 4.44 -4.98
C ASP A 126 -9.54 4.53 -3.98
N LEU A 127 -9.34 3.95 -2.82
CA LEU A 127 -10.34 3.83 -1.78
C LEU A 127 -10.46 5.10 -0.94
N ALA A 128 -9.72 6.17 -1.21
CA ALA A 128 -9.66 7.36 -0.35
C ALA A 128 -11.02 8.02 -0.05
N ALA A 129 -12.02 7.88 -0.94
CA ALA A 129 -13.38 8.39 -0.72
C ALA A 129 -14.22 7.50 0.23
N LEU A 130 -13.76 6.29 0.54
CA LEU A 130 -14.34 5.36 1.51
C LEU A 130 -13.64 5.55 2.86
N ASP A 131 -13.88 6.68 3.51
CA ASP A 131 -13.16 7.12 4.71
C ASP A 131 -14.04 7.23 5.96
N ARG A 132 -15.26 6.68 5.94
CA ARG A 132 -16.17 6.79 7.08
C ARG A 132 -15.68 5.96 8.26
N VAL A 133 -15.79 6.54 9.45
CA VAL A 133 -15.50 5.87 10.73
C VAL A 133 -16.72 5.97 11.63
N ARG A 134 -17.31 4.82 11.99
CA ARG A 134 -18.47 4.73 12.90
C ARG A 134 -18.05 4.04 14.18
N VAL A 135 -18.12 4.74 15.29
CA VAL A 135 -17.67 4.25 16.60
C VAL A 135 -18.88 3.90 17.47
N ASP A 136 -18.88 2.69 18.01
CA ASP A 136 -19.77 2.28 19.09
C ASP A 136 -18.95 2.14 20.38
N ALA A 137 -18.85 3.25 21.11
CA ALA A 137 -18.10 3.35 22.36
C ALA A 137 -18.89 2.88 23.58
N ALA A 138 -20.20 2.70 23.49
CA ALA A 138 -21.05 2.42 24.65
C ALA A 138 -21.39 0.95 24.80
N ALA A 139 -21.71 0.26 23.69
CA ALA A 139 -22.19 -1.12 23.76
C ALA A 139 -21.06 -2.12 23.50
N SER A 140 -20.39 -2.02 22.35
CA SER A 140 -19.43 -3.05 21.92
C SER A 140 -17.96 -2.65 22.04
N HIS A 141 -17.66 -1.38 22.28
CA HIS A 141 -16.31 -0.81 22.16
C HIS A 141 -15.68 -1.17 20.81
N THR A 142 -16.46 -1.10 19.72
CA THR A 142 -15.96 -1.39 18.37
C THR A 142 -16.08 -0.17 17.46
N ALA A 143 -15.33 -0.17 16.37
CA ALA A 143 -15.49 0.81 15.31
C ALA A 143 -15.49 0.14 13.94
N TRP A 144 -16.39 0.55 13.06
CA TRP A 144 -16.29 0.29 11.64
C TRP A 144 -15.44 1.38 11.00
N VAL A 145 -14.34 1.00 10.37
CA VAL A 145 -13.36 1.88 9.72
C VAL A 145 -13.28 1.47 8.25
N GLU A 146 -13.78 2.33 7.35
CA GLU A 146 -13.62 2.09 5.92
C GLU A 146 -12.15 2.13 5.49
N ALA A 147 -11.80 1.35 4.46
CA ALA A 147 -10.41 1.07 4.11
C ALA A 147 -9.64 2.28 3.53
N GLY A 148 -10.34 3.33 3.10
CA GLY A 148 -9.78 4.61 2.70
C GLY A 148 -9.40 5.50 3.87
N ALA A 149 -10.03 5.32 5.03
CA ALA A 149 -9.79 6.15 6.20
C ALA A 149 -8.31 6.06 6.62
N THR A 150 -7.72 7.22 6.86
CA THR A 150 -6.38 7.31 7.41
C THR A 150 -6.37 6.96 8.91
N LEU A 151 -5.23 6.50 9.43
CA LEU A 151 -5.10 6.20 10.85
C LEU A 151 -5.42 7.43 11.71
N GLY A 152 -5.04 8.63 11.26
CA GLY A 152 -5.38 9.89 11.91
C GLY A 152 -6.88 10.15 12.01
N GLN A 153 -7.63 9.92 10.93
CA GLN A 153 -9.11 10.02 10.95
C GLN A 153 -9.72 9.00 11.92
N GLY A 154 -9.21 7.76 11.90
CA GLY A 154 -9.64 6.72 12.84
C GLY A 154 -9.38 7.09 14.31
N TYR A 155 -8.17 7.56 14.63
CA TYR A 155 -7.82 8.00 15.98
C TYR A 155 -8.66 9.18 16.44
N HIS A 156 -8.88 10.17 15.56
CA HIS A 156 -9.70 11.33 15.87
C HIS A 156 -11.15 10.93 16.18
N ALA A 157 -11.75 10.08 15.35
CA ALA A 157 -13.12 9.60 15.56
C ALA A 157 -13.26 8.82 16.88
N VAL A 158 -12.30 7.95 17.22
CA VAL A 158 -12.29 7.20 18.48
C VAL A 158 -12.15 8.14 19.68
N ALA A 159 -11.21 9.08 19.63
CA ALA A 159 -10.99 10.03 20.72
C ALA A 159 -12.20 10.96 20.93
N ALA A 160 -12.87 11.37 19.85
CA ALA A 160 -14.09 12.16 19.91
C ALA A 160 -15.26 11.39 20.54
N ALA A 161 -15.31 10.07 20.33
CA ALA A 161 -16.34 9.21 20.91
C ALA A 161 -16.06 8.87 22.39
N SER A 162 -14.80 8.66 22.78
CA SER A 162 -14.42 8.42 24.16
C SER A 162 -12.93 8.71 24.42
N PRO A 163 -12.59 9.50 25.45
CA PRO A 163 -11.19 9.74 25.84
C PRO A 163 -10.55 8.53 26.52
N ALA A 164 -11.33 7.50 26.85
CA ALA A 164 -10.88 6.29 27.53
C ALA A 164 -10.67 5.10 26.58
N LEU A 165 -10.86 5.28 25.26
CA LEU A 165 -10.68 4.25 24.25
C LEU A 165 -9.60 4.62 23.24
N ALA A 166 -8.91 3.62 22.70
CA ALA A 166 -7.92 3.78 21.66
C ALA A 166 -7.95 2.61 20.67
N PHE A 167 -7.40 2.85 19.48
CA PHE A 167 -7.17 1.84 18.46
C PHE A 167 -5.66 1.55 18.34
N SER A 168 -5.26 0.28 18.45
CA SER A 168 -3.85 -0.14 18.36
C SER A 168 -3.41 -0.24 16.90
N ALA A 169 -2.74 0.79 16.39
CA ALA A 169 -2.18 0.82 15.03
C ALA A 169 -0.93 1.73 14.97
N GLY A 170 -0.45 2.01 13.76
CA GLY A 170 0.79 2.74 13.50
C GLY A 170 0.79 4.22 13.89
N SER A 171 1.98 4.79 14.07
CA SER A 171 2.14 6.17 14.53
C SER A 171 1.96 7.24 13.45
N CYS A 172 1.80 6.85 12.18
CA CYS A 172 1.83 7.77 11.04
C CYS A 172 0.40 8.11 10.59
N PRO A 173 -0.10 9.34 10.82
CA PRO A 173 -1.52 9.65 10.68
C PRO A 173 -2.06 9.50 9.27
N THR A 174 -1.23 9.72 8.23
CA THR A 174 -1.65 9.67 6.81
C THR A 174 -1.64 8.27 6.22
N VAL A 175 -1.24 7.25 6.98
CA VAL A 175 -1.29 5.86 6.53
C VAL A 175 -2.77 5.44 6.42
N GLY A 176 -3.16 4.79 5.33
CA GLY A 176 -4.52 4.28 5.16
C GLY A 176 -4.75 2.97 5.91
N SER A 177 -5.92 2.83 6.52
CA SER A 177 -6.34 1.67 7.31
C SER A 177 -6.28 0.37 6.50
N GLY A 178 -6.73 0.39 5.23
CA GLY A 178 -6.82 -0.78 4.36
C GLY A 178 -5.50 -1.55 4.26
N GLY A 179 -4.44 -0.90 3.78
CA GLY A 179 -3.12 -1.53 3.67
C GLY A 179 -2.43 -1.76 5.02
N HIS A 180 -2.66 -0.91 6.01
CA HIS A 180 -1.98 -1.02 7.30
C HIS A 180 -2.46 -2.22 8.11
N ILE A 181 -3.79 -2.39 8.23
CA ILE A 181 -4.40 -3.51 8.94
C ILE A 181 -4.14 -4.81 8.18
N ALA A 182 -4.25 -4.79 6.83
CA ALA A 182 -3.99 -5.97 6.02
C ALA A 182 -2.54 -6.51 6.14
N GLY A 183 -1.57 -5.63 6.44
CA GLY A 183 -0.19 -5.99 6.74
C GLY A 183 0.09 -6.24 8.23
N GLY A 184 -0.94 -6.33 9.07
CA GLY A 184 -0.85 -6.49 10.52
C GLY A 184 -0.88 -5.14 11.25
N GLY A 185 0.09 -4.27 10.99
CA GLY A 185 0.09 -2.88 11.48
C GLY A 185 0.50 -2.72 12.95
N PHE A 186 1.77 -2.41 13.20
CA PHE A 186 2.30 -2.19 14.54
C PHE A 186 2.37 -0.69 14.89
N GLY A 187 2.37 -0.38 16.19
CA GLY A 187 2.66 0.95 16.72
C GLY A 187 2.92 0.98 18.23
N LEU A 188 2.72 2.15 18.85
CA LEU A 188 3.11 2.40 20.24
C LEU A 188 2.35 1.53 21.26
N LEU A 189 1.10 1.16 20.92
CA LEU A 189 0.26 0.31 21.76
C LEU A 189 0.49 -1.19 21.56
N SER A 190 1.30 -1.60 20.58
CA SER A 190 1.39 -3.01 20.19
C SER A 190 1.97 -3.92 21.27
N ARG A 191 2.84 -3.40 22.15
CA ARG A 191 3.32 -4.19 23.30
C ARG A 191 2.22 -4.52 24.30
N LYS A 192 1.15 -3.73 24.35
CA LYS A 192 0.03 -3.90 25.29
C LYS A 192 -1.16 -4.61 24.65
N TYR A 193 -1.45 -4.31 23.38
CA TYR A 193 -2.67 -4.72 22.70
C TYR A 193 -2.46 -5.49 21.40
N GLY A 194 -1.22 -5.79 21.00
CA GLY A 194 -0.92 -6.47 19.74
C GLY A 194 -1.02 -5.56 18.51
N LEU A 195 -0.99 -6.17 17.33
CA LEU A 195 -1.08 -5.50 16.04
C LEU A 195 -2.51 -5.00 15.77
N ALA A 196 -2.68 -4.14 14.77
CA ALA A 196 -3.99 -3.69 14.34
C ALA A 196 -4.85 -4.87 13.85
N GLY A 197 -4.27 -5.78 13.08
CA GLY A 197 -4.89 -7.02 12.61
C GLY A 197 -5.36 -7.95 13.74
N ASP A 198 -4.64 -8.01 14.85
CA ASP A 198 -5.02 -8.81 16.03
C ASP A 198 -6.30 -8.28 16.71
N ASN A 199 -6.63 -7.01 16.48
CA ASN A 199 -7.80 -6.35 17.06
C ASN A 199 -8.98 -6.27 16.07
N VAL A 200 -8.90 -6.91 14.90
CA VAL A 200 -10.02 -6.98 13.95
C VAL A 200 -10.98 -8.10 14.37
N VAL A 201 -12.26 -7.77 14.50
CA VAL A 201 -13.33 -8.71 14.89
C VAL A 201 -14.24 -9.11 13.72
N ASP A 202 -14.31 -8.28 12.67
CA ASP A 202 -15.07 -8.52 11.44
C ASP A 202 -14.50 -7.67 10.29
N ALA A 203 -14.86 -7.96 9.05
CA ALA A 203 -14.48 -7.20 7.87
C ALA A 203 -15.49 -7.38 6.73
N VAL A 204 -15.60 -6.37 5.86
CA VAL A 204 -16.34 -6.47 4.60
C VAL A 204 -15.33 -6.51 3.46
N LEU A 205 -15.33 -7.58 2.68
CA LEU A 205 -14.40 -7.87 1.59
C LEU A 205 -15.16 -7.96 0.27
N VAL A 206 -14.58 -7.39 -0.79
CA VAL A 206 -14.99 -7.64 -2.18
C VAL A 206 -13.96 -8.56 -2.82
N ASP A 207 -14.37 -9.75 -3.23
CA ASP A 207 -13.48 -10.73 -3.86
C ASP A 207 -13.24 -10.46 -5.36
N ALA A 208 -12.49 -11.34 -6.02
CA ALA A 208 -12.14 -11.21 -7.43
C ALA A 208 -13.36 -11.28 -8.37
N GLU A 209 -14.44 -11.94 -7.94
CA GLU A 209 -15.71 -12.03 -8.66
C GLU A 209 -16.63 -10.82 -8.41
N GLY A 210 -16.29 -9.96 -7.46
CA GLY A 210 -17.10 -8.82 -7.04
C GLY A 210 -18.22 -9.18 -6.05
N ARG A 211 -18.13 -10.35 -5.40
CA ARG A 211 -19.02 -10.74 -4.30
C ARG A 211 -18.62 -9.99 -3.04
N VAL A 212 -19.62 -9.61 -2.25
CA VAL A 212 -19.41 -8.99 -0.93
C VAL A 212 -19.45 -10.09 0.11
N LEU A 213 -18.38 -10.19 0.89
CA LEU A 213 -18.22 -11.21 1.92
C LEU A 213 -17.96 -10.50 3.26
N ASP A 214 -18.80 -10.79 4.25
CA ASP A 214 -18.46 -10.54 5.64
C ASP A 214 -17.60 -11.70 6.18
N ARG A 215 -17.23 -11.66 7.47
CA ARG A 215 -16.45 -12.75 8.09
C ARG A 215 -17.11 -14.12 7.91
N ALA A 216 -18.42 -14.21 8.12
CA ALA A 216 -19.14 -15.48 8.03
C ALA A 216 -19.12 -16.04 6.60
N ALA A 217 -19.33 -15.18 5.60
CA ALA A 217 -19.33 -15.57 4.19
C ALA A 217 -17.94 -15.86 3.62
N MET A 218 -16.89 -15.17 4.09
CA MET A 218 -15.51 -15.42 3.60
C MET A 218 -14.86 -16.65 4.25
N GLY A 219 -15.36 -17.10 5.40
CA GLY A 219 -14.79 -18.18 6.17
C GLY A 219 -13.52 -17.79 6.95
N GLU A 220 -13.15 -18.61 7.93
CA GLU A 220 -12.08 -18.27 8.88
C GLU A 220 -10.68 -18.25 8.25
N ASP A 221 -10.44 -19.02 7.18
CA ASP A 221 -9.13 -19.03 6.49
C ASP A 221 -8.85 -17.70 5.79
N VAL A 222 -9.83 -17.16 5.05
CA VAL A 222 -9.71 -15.85 4.42
C VAL A 222 -9.66 -14.76 5.50
N PHE A 223 -10.51 -14.86 6.53
CA PHE A 223 -10.51 -13.90 7.63
C PHE A 223 -9.16 -13.89 8.40
N TRP A 224 -8.50 -15.03 8.55
CA TRP A 224 -7.13 -15.11 9.06
C TRP A 224 -6.14 -14.44 8.11
N ALA A 225 -6.21 -14.76 6.82
CA ALA A 225 -5.25 -14.28 5.83
C ALA A 225 -5.26 -12.76 5.66
N ILE A 226 -6.44 -12.13 5.68
CA ILE A 226 -6.54 -10.67 5.50
C ILE A 226 -6.03 -9.86 6.69
N ARG A 227 -5.78 -10.46 7.86
CA ARG A 227 -5.35 -9.73 9.09
C ARG A 227 -3.84 -9.69 9.30
N GLY A 228 -3.07 -9.88 8.22
CA GLY A 228 -1.60 -9.87 8.28
C GLY A 228 -0.89 -10.39 7.04
N GLY A 229 -1.61 -11.08 6.13
CA GLY A 229 -1.05 -11.67 4.91
C GLY A 229 -0.69 -10.66 3.81
N GLY A 230 -0.88 -9.36 4.04
CA GLY A 230 -0.56 -8.29 3.09
C GLY A 230 -1.77 -7.83 2.27
N GLY A 231 -1.83 -6.52 2.01
CA GLY A 231 -2.92 -5.90 1.27
C GLY A 231 -2.91 -6.23 -0.22
N GLY A 232 -4.10 -6.42 -0.78
CA GLY A 232 -4.33 -6.58 -2.23
C GLY A 232 -4.16 -7.99 -2.79
N ALA A 233 -3.79 -8.98 -1.96
CA ALA A 233 -3.67 -10.38 -2.38
C ALA A 233 -4.99 -11.17 -2.28
N TRP A 234 -5.87 -10.79 -1.35
CA TRP A 234 -7.05 -11.57 -0.95
C TRP A 234 -8.38 -10.90 -1.33
N GLY A 235 -8.33 -9.83 -2.12
CA GLY A 235 -9.48 -9.00 -2.49
C GLY A 235 -9.41 -7.58 -1.94
N ALA A 236 -10.48 -6.82 -2.18
CA ALA A 236 -10.62 -5.43 -1.76
C ALA A 236 -11.41 -5.33 -0.45
N VAL A 237 -10.70 -5.12 0.66
CA VAL A 237 -11.38 -4.85 1.93
C VAL A 237 -12.04 -3.47 1.84
N TYR A 238 -13.36 -3.43 2.01
CA TYR A 238 -14.16 -2.22 2.05
C TYR A 238 -14.09 -1.55 3.42
N ALA A 239 -14.26 -2.33 4.50
CA ALA A 239 -14.22 -1.82 5.86
C ALA A 239 -13.79 -2.89 6.87
N TRP A 240 -13.15 -2.44 7.94
CA TRP A 240 -12.74 -3.25 9.09
C TRP A 240 -13.63 -2.94 10.28
N ARG A 241 -14.07 -3.96 11.01
CA ARG A 241 -14.61 -3.79 12.35
C ARG A 241 -13.49 -4.09 13.35
N VAL A 242 -13.06 -3.05 14.06
CA VAL A 242 -11.95 -3.13 15.01
C VAL A 242 -12.45 -3.04 16.45
N GLN A 243 -11.82 -3.81 17.34
CA GLN A 243 -12.01 -3.72 18.78
C GLN A 243 -11.20 -2.54 19.31
N LEU A 244 -11.87 -1.62 20.00
CA LEU A 244 -11.27 -0.51 20.72
C LEU A 244 -10.82 -0.99 22.10
N ARG A 245 -9.67 -0.48 22.54
CA ARG A 245 -9.00 -0.90 23.77
C ARG A 245 -8.99 0.23 24.79
N PRO A 246 -9.16 -0.08 26.09
CA PRO A 246 -9.18 0.95 27.13
C PRO A 246 -7.82 1.62 27.26
N VAL A 247 -7.79 2.92 27.52
CA VAL A 247 -6.56 3.68 27.83
C VAL A 247 -6.78 4.55 29.06
N PRO A 248 -5.75 4.75 29.89
CA PRO A 248 -5.86 5.66 31.03
C PRO A 248 -6.03 7.10 30.54
N ALA A 249 -6.69 7.93 31.35
CA ALA A 249 -6.88 9.35 31.06
C ALA A 249 -5.55 10.15 30.91
N ARG A 250 -4.43 9.58 31.39
CA ARG A 250 -3.10 10.17 31.28
C ARG A 250 -2.12 9.11 30.76
N VAL A 251 -1.39 9.46 29.71
CA VAL A 251 -0.32 8.65 29.13
C VAL A 251 0.97 9.46 29.13
N THR A 252 2.09 8.81 29.44
CA THR A 252 3.43 9.43 29.36
C THR A 252 4.07 9.00 28.06
N ASP A 253 4.32 9.94 27.17
CA ASP A 253 5.18 9.72 26.00
C ASP A 253 6.61 10.19 26.33
N SER A 254 7.62 9.46 25.88
CA SER A 254 9.00 9.91 26.00
C SER A 254 9.25 10.96 24.92
N PRO A 255 9.52 12.23 25.27
CA PRO A 255 9.73 13.25 24.26
C PRO A 255 10.88 12.81 23.35
N ARG A 256 10.62 12.77 22.03
CA ARG A 256 11.66 12.63 21.02
C ARG A 256 12.64 13.77 21.29
N SER A 257 13.87 13.46 21.72
CA SER A 257 14.80 14.47 22.21
C SER A 257 14.92 15.60 21.19
N SER A 258 14.36 16.77 21.51
CA SER A 258 14.92 18.00 20.99
C SER A 258 16.38 18.04 21.47
N SER A 259 17.27 18.62 20.67
CA SER A 259 18.72 18.71 20.91
C SER A 259 19.13 19.44 22.21
N THR A 260 18.19 19.66 23.12
CA THR A 260 18.35 20.29 24.44
C THR A 260 18.08 19.32 25.60
N ALA A 261 17.87 18.02 25.36
CA ALA A 261 17.75 17.04 26.44
C ALA A 261 19.09 16.86 27.16
N ARG A 262 19.19 17.41 28.38
CA ARG A 262 20.29 17.19 29.32
C ARG A 262 20.39 15.68 29.59
N ALA A 263 21.60 15.13 29.44
CA ALA A 263 21.86 13.70 29.65
C ALA A 263 21.28 13.22 30.99
N PRO A 264 20.66 12.03 31.05
CA PRO A 264 20.12 11.50 32.30
C PRO A 264 21.23 11.37 33.35
N PRO A 265 20.90 11.51 34.65
CA PRO A 265 21.88 11.40 35.72
C PRO A 265 22.58 10.03 35.65
N ARG A 266 23.92 10.04 35.78
CA ARG A 266 24.85 8.89 35.64
C ARG A 266 24.54 7.68 36.54
N ARG A 267 23.52 7.74 37.39
CA ARG A 267 23.14 6.71 38.37
C ARG A 267 22.61 5.41 37.75
N TRP A 268 22.26 5.42 36.45
CA TRP A 268 21.79 4.23 35.72
C TRP A 268 22.90 3.46 34.98
N LEU A 269 24.11 3.99 34.91
CA LEU A 269 25.27 3.23 34.43
C LEU A 269 25.89 2.52 35.63
N GLY A 270 25.33 1.36 35.97
CA GLY A 270 25.97 0.41 36.88
C GLY A 270 27.41 0.14 36.44
N SER A 271 28.30 0.07 37.42
CA SER A 271 29.74 -0.15 37.30
C SER A 271 30.09 -1.33 36.38
N SER A 272 30.45 -1.06 35.13
CA SER A 272 31.27 -1.98 34.34
C SER A 272 32.73 -1.88 34.82
N PRO A 273 33.45 -2.99 35.02
CA PRO A 273 34.85 -2.97 35.41
C PRO A 273 35.68 -2.26 34.35
N ARG A 274 36.52 -1.31 34.78
CA ARG A 274 37.53 -0.69 33.92
C ARG A 274 38.60 -1.74 33.61
N GLY A 275 38.51 -2.35 32.44
CA GLY A 275 39.54 -3.25 31.93
C GLY A 275 39.51 -3.30 30.41
N SER A 276 40.68 -3.06 29.81
CA SER A 276 40.98 -3.10 28.37
C SER A 276 40.61 -1.84 27.56
N THR A 277 41.67 -1.09 27.23
CA THR A 277 41.73 -0.10 26.16
C THR A 277 41.65 -0.79 24.79
N PRO A 278 40.71 -0.42 23.90
CA PRO A 278 40.83 -0.80 22.49
C PRO A 278 41.74 0.19 21.76
N ARG A 279 42.79 -0.33 21.13
CA ARG A 279 43.67 0.39 20.20
C ARG A 279 42.85 1.15 19.14
N ARG A 280 43.30 2.37 18.79
CA ARG A 280 42.83 3.13 17.64
C ARG A 280 43.06 2.33 16.35
N GLY A 281 41.98 1.78 15.78
CA GLY A 281 41.93 1.36 14.38
C GLY A 281 41.50 2.54 13.51
N GLY A 282 42.26 2.82 12.45
CA GLY A 282 41.98 3.88 11.48
C GLY A 282 40.71 3.64 10.66
N PRO A 283 40.24 4.66 9.91
CA PRO A 283 38.95 4.59 9.23
C PRO A 283 39.03 3.70 7.98
N THR A 284 38.34 2.56 8.01
CA THR A 284 37.96 1.84 6.79
C THR A 284 36.61 2.37 6.30
N SER A 285 36.61 2.95 5.11
CA SER A 285 35.42 3.42 4.39
C SER A 285 34.54 2.24 3.96
N SER A 286 33.48 1.96 4.73
CA SER A 286 32.35 1.18 4.22
C SER A 286 31.18 2.13 3.95
N THR A 287 30.90 2.35 2.68
CA THR A 287 29.73 3.11 2.21
C THR A 287 28.48 2.24 2.37
N SER A 288 27.97 2.17 3.60
CA SER A 288 26.59 1.74 3.86
C SER A 288 25.65 2.81 3.29
N ARG A 289 25.10 2.59 2.10
CA ARG A 289 23.93 3.35 1.64
C ARG A 289 22.79 3.08 2.63
N ARG A 290 22.45 4.08 3.45
CA ARG A 290 21.21 4.07 4.22
C ARG A 290 20.06 4.03 3.22
N LEU A 291 19.27 2.95 3.25
CA LEU A 291 17.91 3.00 2.74
C LEU A 291 17.16 4.01 3.62
N SER A 292 16.89 5.18 3.06
CA SER A 292 16.06 6.18 3.72
C SER A 292 14.62 5.68 3.70
N VAL A 293 14.13 5.23 4.86
CA VAL A 293 12.71 4.98 5.06
C VAL A 293 11.97 6.31 4.86
N PRO A 294 10.89 6.38 4.07
CA PRO A 294 10.09 7.59 3.94
C PRO A 294 9.66 8.07 5.32
N ALA A 295 10.09 9.28 5.72
CA ALA A 295 9.69 9.86 6.98
C ALA A 295 8.20 10.22 6.92
N CYS A 296 7.46 9.86 7.97
CA CYS A 296 6.05 10.23 8.09
C CYS A 296 5.94 11.75 8.14
N ARG A 297 5.32 12.34 7.10
CA ARG A 297 5.07 13.78 7.06
C ARG A 297 3.95 14.12 8.05
N SER A 298 4.24 15.04 8.96
CA SER A 298 3.21 15.72 9.75
C SER A 298 2.43 16.70 8.85
N PRO A 299 1.13 16.98 9.12
CA PRO A 299 0.32 17.89 8.29
C PRO A 299 0.79 19.36 8.32
N THR A 300 1.68 19.71 9.24
CA THR A 300 2.14 21.09 9.46
C THR A 300 3.41 21.36 8.66
N GLY A 301 3.27 21.63 7.38
CA GLY A 301 4.34 22.20 6.55
C GLY A 301 3.73 23.23 5.59
N PRO A 302 4.26 24.47 5.53
CA PRO A 302 3.74 25.47 4.60
C PRO A 302 3.98 25.03 3.15
N ALA A 303 3.05 25.42 2.27
CA ALA A 303 3.16 25.19 0.83
C ALA A 303 4.50 25.72 0.28
N PRO A 304 5.16 25.01 -0.64
CA PRO A 304 6.40 25.48 -1.22
C PRO A 304 6.13 26.69 -2.13
N SER A 305 6.75 27.82 -1.79
CA SER A 305 6.79 29.02 -2.64
C SER A 305 7.56 28.73 -3.95
N PRO A 306 7.25 29.39 -5.08
CA PRO A 306 7.92 29.13 -6.35
C PRO A 306 9.41 29.48 -6.28
N SER A 307 10.28 28.51 -6.51
CA SER A 307 11.72 28.71 -6.53
C SER A 307 12.14 29.52 -7.76
N ARG A 308 12.80 30.64 -7.50
CA ARG A 308 13.50 31.49 -8.46
C ARG A 308 14.62 30.70 -9.15
N SER A 309 14.65 30.72 -10.48
CA SER A 309 15.67 30.07 -11.29
C SER A 309 17.05 30.69 -11.08
N LYS A 310 18.06 29.85 -10.82
CA LYS A 310 19.45 30.15 -11.14
C LYS A 310 20.05 28.91 -11.81
N GLY A 311 20.46 29.10 -13.05
CA GLY A 311 21.10 28.07 -13.86
C GLY A 311 22.48 27.70 -13.32
N SER A 312 22.87 26.46 -13.60
CA SER A 312 24.26 26.03 -13.58
C SER A 312 24.40 24.88 -14.58
N THR A 313 25.50 24.95 -15.30
CA THR A 313 25.85 24.31 -16.57
C THR A 313 26.15 22.81 -16.48
N SER A 314 26.05 22.20 -17.66
CA SER A 314 26.27 20.81 -18.06
C SER A 314 27.68 20.25 -17.83
N GLY A 315 27.75 18.93 -17.58
CA GLY A 315 28.94 18.10 -17.84
C GLY A 315 28.56 16.60 -17.84
N PRO A 316 28.96 15.79 -18.85
CA PRO A 316 28.53 14.40 -18.98
C PRO A 316 29.50 13.43 -18.30
N LEU A 317 28.99 12.42 -17.62
CA LEU A 317 29.78 11.28 -17.15
C LEU A 317 29.14 9.97 -17.63
N THR A 318 29.75 9.45 -18.69
CA THR A 318 29.57 8.11 -19.22
C THR A 318 30.24 7.08 -18.30
N LYS A 319 29.53 5.98 -17.99
CA LYS A 319 29.99 4.57 -18.13
C LYS A 319 28.93 3.58 -17.60
N PRO A 320 28.69 2.45 -18.29
CA PRO A 320 27.68 1.46 -17.92
C PRO A 320 28.22 0.44 -16.90
N TYR A 321 27.39 0.07 -15.91
CA TYR A 321 27.65 -1.08 -15.03
C TYR A 321 26.92 -2.32 -15.53
N LYS A 322 27.69 -3.40 -15.80
CA LYS A 322 27.20 -4.73 -16.17
C LYS A 322 26.76 -5.49 -14.91
N TYR A 323 25.57 -6.10 -14.93
CA TYR A 323 25.14 -7.08 -13.93
C TYR A 323 25.54 -8.50 -14.38
N GLY A 324 26.28 -9.21 -13.53
CA GLY A 324 26.57 -10.64 -13.70
C GLY A 324 25.37 -11.49 -13.29
N ARG A 325 25.01 -12.46 -14.15
CA ARG A 325 24.06 -13.54 -13.88
C ARG A 325 24.61 -14.49 -12.81
N GLN A 326 23.82 -14.84 -11.81
CA GLN A 326 23.84 -16.18 -11.20
C GLN A 326 22.42 -16.64 -10.84
N GLY A 327 22.04 -17.77 -11.44
CA GLY A 327 21.27 -18.89 -10.87
C GLY A 327 19.98 -18.64 -10.09
N SER A 328 18.85 -18.93 -10.74
CA SER A 328 17.58 -19.32 -10.10
C SER A 328 17.67 -20.73 -9.50
N PRO A 329 16.84 -21.05 -8.49
CA PRO A 329 15.84 -22.09 -8.74
C PRO A 329 14.40 -21.59 -8.51
N ARG A 330 13.51 -22.13 -9.34
CA ARG A 330 12.10 -21.85 -9.45
C ARG A 330 11.28 -22.62 -8.40
N SER A 331 10.32 -21.94 -7.80
CA SER A 331 9.02 -22.47 -7.35
C SER A 331 8.17 -21.23 -7.00
N GLY A 332 7.01 -20.92 -7.57
CA GLY A 332 6.13 -21.68 -8.42
C GLY A 332 4.72 -21.79 -7.85
N TYR A 333 4.06 -20.66 -7.52
CA TYR A 333 2.60 -20.60 -7.41
C TYR A 333 2.12 -19.29 -8.06
N ARG A 334 1.38 -19.44 -9.18
CA ARG A 334 0.62 -18.39 -9.85
C ARG A 334 -0.85 -18.61 -9.50
N ILE A 335 -1.52 -17.53 -9.09
CA ILE A 335 -2.95 -17.30 -9.30
C ILE A 335 -3.03 -16.34 -10.50
#